data_AF-A0A7S1T922-F1
#
_entry.id   AF-A0A7S1T922-F1
#
_cell.length_a   1.000
_cell.length_b   1.000
_cell.length_c   1.000
_cell.angle_alpha   90.00
_cell.angle_beta   90.00
_cell.angle_gamma   90.00
#
_symmetry.space_group_name_H-M   'P 1'
#
loop_
_entity.id
_entity.type
_entity.pdbx_description
1 polymer ?
#
loop_
_entity_poly.entity_id
_entity_poly.type
_entity_poly.pdbx_seq_one_letter_code
_entity_poly.pdbx_strand_id
1 'polypeptide(L)'
;DEAHVVVAEKEEGDGQNYGEDEEDEDEDEDQLEWMLGFVEAPEDGAELLRHRFPSKVGGRPAWLDPVHLPSASQLTCGATGRPLDFLLQVYAPVETVPAAFHRTLFVFTSPEGDSVAKTGAVRVFRCQLDRENQFYGPEPAGEEDKAPPPLPATLAGAVDDRWRVAEAEVAVAEGRQPGELSGVPLFPENEIVVEPEADAVTGATKDGIDEEVKKLMQQYKAAKDSGEALSEEELPADILSTVEASVTDDRQRFATFTAPG
;
A
#
# COMPACT_ATOMS: atom_id res chain seq x y z
N ASP A 1 -34.43 20.00 -55.81
CA ASP A 1 -35.82 20.48 -55.72
C ASP A 1 -36.59 19.54 -54.81
N GLU A 2 -37.18 19.92 -53.69
CA GLU A 2 -37.33 21.17 -52.96
C GLU A 2 -37.75 20.74 -51.54
N ALA A 3 -37.33 21.49 -50.54
CA ALA A 3 -37.78 21.37 -49.16
C ALA A 3 -39.23 21.86 -49.01
N HIS A 4 -39.92 21.48 -47.93
CA HIS A 4 -40.78 22.44 -47.23
C HIS A 4 -40.89 22.10 -45.74
N VAL A 5 -40.23 22.94 -44.95
CA VAL A 5 -40.47 23.19 -43.53
C VAL A 5 -41.76 24.00 -43.41
N VAL A 6 -42.56 23.75 -42.37
CA VAL A 6 -43.48 24.76 -41.84
C VAL A 6 -43.29 24.86 -40.33
N VAL A 7 -42.88 26.07 -39.94
CA VAL A 7 -42.69 26.61 -38.60
C VAL A 7 -44.06 27.02 -38.04
N ALA A 8 -44.28 26.85 -36.74
CA ALA A 8 -45.27 27.62 -36.00
C ALA A 8 -44.56 28.28 -34.81
N GLU A 9 -44.45 29.61 -34.88
CA GLU A 9 -44.06 30.50 -33.78
C GLU A 9 -45.27 31.32 -33.32
N LYS A 10 -45.38 31.50 -32.00
CA LYS A 10 -45.90 32.64 -31.19
C LYS A 10 -46.48 32.10 -29.88
N GLU A 11 -46.31 32.68 -28.71
CA GLU A 11 -45.84 34.03 -28.33
C GLU A 11 -45.38 34.01 -26.87
N GLU A 12 -44.50 34.94 -26.51
CA GLU A 12 -43.90 35.16 -25.19
C GLU A 12 -44.93 35.60 -24.12
N GLY A 13 -44.67 35.20 -22.88
CA GLY A 13 -45.33 35.71 -21.69
C GLY A 13 -44.43 35.55 -20.46
N ASP A 14 -43.76 36.64 -20.11
CA ASP A 14 -42.98 36.88 -18.88
C ASP A 14 -43.80 36.58 -17.60
N GLY A 15 -43.14 35.92 -16.64
CA GLY A 15 -43.67 35.69 -15.29
C GLY A 15 -42.67 34.94 -14.41
N GLN A 16 -41.75 35.68 -13.81
CA GLN A 16 -40.81 35.24 -12.76
C GLN A 16 -41.51 34.54 -11.57
N ASN A 17 -41.04 33.37 -11.11
CA ASN A 17 -41.18 32.95 -9.70
C ASN A 17 -40.15 31.89 -9.29
N TYR A 18 -39.15 32.37 -8.53
CA TYR A 18 -38.39 31.77 -7.42
C TYR A 18 -38.23 30.23 -7.32
N GLY A 19 -36.97 29.80 -7.48
CA GLY A 19 -36.22 29.03 -6.49
C GLY A 19 -36.76 27.67 -6.06
N GLU A 20 -36.11 26.61 -6.54
CA GLU A 20 -35.60 25.54 -5.69
C GLU A 20 -34.28 25.11 -6.33
N ASP A 21 -33.20 25.62 -5.76
CA ASP A 21 -31.87 25.05 -5.90
C ASP A 21 -31.97 23.65 -5.29
N GLU A 22 -32.19 22.62 -6.12
CA GLU A 22 -31.71 21.29 -5.77
C GLU A 22 -30.20 21.40 -5.92
N GLU A 23 -29.55 21.80 -4.83
CA GLU A 23 -28.15 21.50 -4.61
C GLU A 23 -28.06 19.98 -4.81
N ASP A 24 -27.50 19.58 -5.94
CA ASP A 24 -26.92 18.26 -6.13
C ASP A 24 -25.84 18.14 -5.02
N GLU A 25 -26.26 17.79 -3.81
CA GLU A 25 -25.43 17.13 -2.82
C GLU A 25 -25.09 15.77 -3.43
N ASP A 26 -24.21 15.78 -4.44
CA ASP A 26 -23.58 14.59 -4.98
C ASP A 26 -22.84 13.95 -3.81
N GLU A 27 -23.49 12.89 -3.32
CA GLU A 27 -23.02 11.88 -2.38
C GLU A 27 -21.49 11.80 -2.39
N ASP A 28 -20.85 12.38 -1.37
CA ASP A 28 -19.56 11.89 -0.89
C ASP A 28 -19.80 10.46 -0.39
N GLU A 29 -19.99 9.50 -1.32
CA GLU A 29 -19.88 8.08 -1.05
C GLU A 29 -18.56 7.91 -0.34
N ASP A 30 -18.61 7.57 0.96
CA ASP A 30 -17.48 7.48 1.88
C ASP A 30 -16.30 6.75 1.22
N GLN A 31 -15.43 7.48 0.51
CA GLN A 31 -14.24 6.93 -0.11
C GLN A 31 -13.28 6.60 1.03
N LEU A 32 -13.33 5.34 1.47
CA LEU A 32 -12.45 4.84 2.51
C LEU A 32 -11.03 4.76 1.93
N GLU A 33 -10.21 5.74 2.28
CA GLU A 33 -8.78 5.75 2.03
C GLU A 33 -8.05 5.06 3.18
N TRP A 34 -7.15 4.12 2.87
CA TRP A 34 -6.30 3.48 3.87
C TRP A 34 -4.83 3.73 3.56
N MET A 35 -4.10 4.23 4.56
CA MET A 35 -2.64 4.31 4.55
C MET A 35 -2.06 2.94 4.93
N LEU A 36 -1.29 2.32 4.03
CA LEU A 36 -0.63 1.05 4.35
C LEU A 36 0.66 1.22 5.15
N GLY A 37 1.28 2.40 5.11
CA GLY A 37 2.55 2.70 5.75
C GLY A 37 3.47 3.56 4.88
N PHE A 38 4.68 3.79 5.38
CA PHE A 38 5.77 4.49 4.71
C PHE A 38 6.66 3.51 3.96
N VAL A 39 7.16 3.92 2.79
CA VAL A 39 8.07 3.11 2.01
C VAL A 39 9.52 3.44 2.38
N GLU A 40 10.21 2.49 3.01
CA GLU A 40 11.59 2.66 3.49
C GLU A 40 12.52 1.58 2.92
N ALA A 41 13.81 1.92 2.76
CA ALA A 41 14.79 0.93 2.39
C ALA A 41 15.02 -0.03 3.58
N PRO A 42 15.02 -1.36 3.38
CA PRO A 42 15.27 -2.31 4.46
C PRO A 42 16.71 -2.15 4.99
N GLU A 43 16.92 -2.42 6.28
CA GLU A 43 18.27 -2.42 6.86
C GLU A 43 19.10 -3.60 6.33
N ASP A 44 18.46 -4.78 6.23
CA ASP A 44 19.01 -5.99 5.63
C ASP A 44 17.99 -6.66 4.69
N GLY A 45 18.43 -7.10 3.51
CA GLY A 45 17.57 -7.85 2.58
C GLY A 45 17.02 -9.15 3.17
N ALA A 46 17.65 -9.70 4.22
CA ALA A 46 17.14 -10.84 4.96
C ALA A 46 15.81 -10.57 5.70
N GLU A 47 15.50 -9.30 5.98
CA GLU A 47 14.26 -8.86 6.65
C GLU A 47 13.05 -8.99 5.72
N LEU A 48 13.27 -9.00 4.41
CA LEU A 48 12.22 -9.11 3.39
C LEU A 48 12.00 -10.54 2.89
N LEU A 49 12.59 -11.55 3.55
CA LEU A 49 12.38 -12.95 3.24
C LEU A 49 11.08 -13.49 3.83
N ARG A 50 10.51 -14.56 3.24
CA ARG A 50 9.14 -15.01 3.53
C ARG A 50 8.86 -15.36 5.00
N HIS A 51 9.87 -15.81 5.75
CA HIS A 51 9.72 -16.19 7.16
C HIS A 51 9.65 -14.99 8.12
N ARG A 52 9.91 -13.78 7.61
CA ARG A 52 9.70 -12.50 8.30
C ARG A 52 8.31 -11.91 8.05
N PHE A 53 7.52 -12.52 7.15
CA PHE A 53 6.17 -12.08 6.79
C PHE A 53 6.07 -10.59 6.40
N PRO A 54 6.87 -10.11 5.42
CA PRO A 54 7.00 -8.68 5.15
C PRO A 54 5.77 -8.10 4.43
N SER A 55 5.48 -6.84 4.74
CA SER A 55 4.77 -5.92 3.85
C SER A 55 5.82 -5.10 3.09
N LYS A 56 5.80 -5.13 1.76
CA LYS A 56 6.87 -4.54 0.94
C LYS A 56 6.40 -4.18 -0.47
N VAL A 57 7.08 -3.21 -1.07
CA VAL A 57 6.94 -2.86 -2.49
C VAL A 57 8.11 -3.40 -3.30
N GLY A 58 7.83 -3.81 -4.53
CA GLY A 58 8.81 -4.26 -5.50
C GLY A 58 9.64 -5.48 -5.08
N GLY A 59 10.76 -5.66 -5.78
CA GLY A 59 11.62 -6.83 -5.64
C GLY A 59 10.97 -8.12 -6.11
N ARG A 60 11.27 -9.22 -5.41
CA ARG A 60 10.69 -10.54 -5.67
C ARG A 60 9.52 -10.79 -4.70
N PRO A 61 8.47 -11.52 -5.08
CA PRO A 61 7.47 -11.93 -4.10
C PRO A 61 8.14 -12.74 -2.97
N ALA A 62 7.87 -12.41 -1.72
CA ALA A 62 8.19 -13.28 -0.58
C ALA A 62 7.00 -14.23 -0.39
N TRP A 63 7.02 -15.33 -1.13
CA TRP A 63 5.91 -16.28 -1.20
C TRP A 63 5.60 -16.90 0.16
N LEU A 64 4.41 -16.60 0.69
CA LEU A 64 3.93 -17.15 1.96
C LEU A 64 3.82 -18.67 1.88
N ASP A 65 3.19 -19.20 0.84
CA ASP A 65 3.29 -20.60 0.44
C ASP A 65 4.30 -20.72 -0.71
N PRO A 66 5.54 -21.18 -0.46
CA PRO A 66 6.60 -21.25 -1.47
C PRO A 66 6.42 -22.40 -2.48
N VAL A 67 5.33 -23.17 -2.40
CA VAL A 67 5.07 -24.35 -3.25
C VAL A 67 3.88 -24.15 -4.16
N HIS A 68 2.76 -23.63 -3.62
CA HIS A 68 1.52 -23.42 -4.37
C HIS A 68 1.44 -22.02 -4.98
N LEU A 69 2.33 -21.76 -5.95
CA LEU A 69 2.40 -20.46 -6.61
C LEU A 69 1.28 -20.28 -7.66
N PRO A 70 0.88 -19.02 -7.96
CA PRO A 70 0.03 -18.75 -9.10
C PRO A 70 0.65 -19.24 -10.41
N SER A 71 -0.14 -19.93 -11.23
CA SER A 71 0.33 -20.40 -12.54
C SER A 71 0.64 -19.24 -13.49
N ALA A 72 1.46 -19.50 -14.52
CA ALA A 72 1.75 -18.51 -15.58
C ALA A 72 0.47 -17.93 -16.23
N SER A 73 -0.57 -18.75 -16.42
CA SER A 73 -1.86 -18.29 -16.96
C SER A 73 -2.61 -17.35 -16.01
N GLN A 74 -2.52 -17.59 -14.69
CA GLN A 74 -3.10 -16.71 -13.68
C GLN A 74 -2.33 -15.39 -13.60
N LEU A 75 -1.02 -15.42 -13.83
CA LEU A 75 -0.14 -14.26 -13.88
C LEU A 75 -0.07 -13.59 -15.27
N THR A 76 -1.05 -13.84 -16.13
CA THR A 76 -1.15 -13.17 -17.43
C THR A 76 -2.18 -12.04 -17.38
N CYS A 77 -1.79 -10.86 -17.86
CA CYS A 77 -2.63 -9.69 -17.98
C CYS A 77 -3.84 -10.00 -18.88
N GLY A 78 -5.05 -9.75 -18.36
CA GLY A 78 -6.29 -9.96 -19.12
C GLY A 78 -6.49 -8.94 -20.24
N ALA A 79 -5.87 -7.76 -20.12
CA ALA A 79 -6.01 -6.68 -21.10
C ALA A 79 -4.99 -6.77 -22.25
N THR A 80 -3.74 -7.13 -21.94
CA THR A 80 -2.62 -7.09 -22.91
C THR A 80 -2.10 -8.48 -23.29
N GLY A 81 -2.45 -9.51 -22.52
CA GLY A 81 -1.91 -10.87 -22.70
C GLY A 81 -0.44 -11.03 -22.29
N ARG A 82 0.20 -9.98 -21.76
CA ARG A 82 1.57 -10.01 -21.27
C ARG A 82 1.64 -10.60 -19.86
N PRO A 83 2.76 -11.22 -19.46
CA PRO A 83 2.98 -11.57 -18.05
C PRO A 83 2.89 -10.31 -17.17
N LEU A 84 2.21 -10.43 -16.03
CA LEU A 84 2.15 -9.38 -15.02
C LEU A 84 3.47 -9.34 -14.24
N ASP A 85 3.82 -8.15 -13.76
CA ASP A 85 4.97 -7.93 -12.88
C ASP A 85 4.51 -7.73 -11.43
N PHE A 86 5.32 -8.20 -10.50
CA PHE A 86 5.04 -8.10 -9.07
C PHE A 86 5.19 -6.64 -8.62
N LEU A 87 4.15 -6.05 -8.05
CA LEU A 87 4.15 -4.66 -7.62
C LEU A 87 4.46 -4.53 -6.13
N LEU A 88 3.73 -5.26 -5.28
CA LEU A 88 3.87 -5.21 -3.82
C LEU A 88 3.16 -6.39 -3.17
N GLN A 89 3.45 -6.59 -1.89
CA GLN A 89 2.69 -7.48 -1.02
C GLN A 89 2.38 -6.83 0.32
N VAL A 90 1.27 -7.25 0.92
CA VAL A 90 0.85 -6.80 2.24
C VAL A 90 0.58 -8.03 3.09
N TYR A 91 1.31 -8.15 4.21
CA TYR A 91 0.99 -9.10 5.25
C TYR A 91 -0.10 -8.51 6.15
N ALA A 92 -1.24 -9.17 6.20
CA ALA A 92 -2.43 -8.70 6.89
C ALA A 92 -3.04 -9.86 7.69
N PRO A 93 -2.41 -10.32 8.78
CA PRO A 93 -2.84 -11.50 9.53
C PRO A 93 -4.28 -11.39 10.05
N VAL A 94 -4.93 -12.53 10.28
CA VAL A 94 -6.27 -12.60 10.92
C VAL A 94 -6.22 -13.61 12.06
N GLU A 95 -5.80 -13.15 13.23
CA GLU A 95 -5.60 -14.04 14.40
C GLU A 95 -6.86 -14.81 14.81
N THR A 96 -8.04 -14.20 14.61
CA THR A 96 -9.34 -14.81 14.95
C THR A 96 -9.79 -15.89 13.97
N VAL A 97 -9.14 -16.02 12.82
CA VAL A 97 -9.46 -17.03 11.79
C VAL A 97 -8.28 -17.97 11.68
N PRO A 98 -8.33 -19.18 12.29
CA PRO A 98 -7.19 -20.10 12.33
C PRO A 98 -6.58 -20.37 10.96
N ALA A 99 -7.41 -20.59 9.93
CA ALA A 99 -6.98 -20.88 8.56
C ALA A 99 -6.39 -19.67 7.79
N ALA A 100 -6.40 -18.49 8.40
CA ALA A 100 -5.89 -17.25 7.83
C ALA A 100 -5.04 -16.47 8.85
N PHE A 101 -4.46 -17.18 9.83
CA PHE A 101 -3.56 -16.59 10.81
C PHE A 101 -2.44 -15.84 10.09
N HIS A 102 -1.79 -16.50 9.14
CA HIS A 102 -0.98 -15.83 8.13
C HIS A 102 -1.86 -15.54 6.92
N ARG A 103 -1.94 -14.27 6.52
CA ARG A 103 -2.61 -13.86 5.29
C ARG A 103 -1.76 -12.82 4.59
N THR A 104 -1.43 -13.09 3.33
CA THR A 104 -0.71 -12.14 2.48
C THR A 104 -1.51 -11.88 1.20
N LEU A 105 -1.59 -10.61 0.83
CA LEU A 105 -2.08 -10.18 -0.47
C LEU A 105 -0.89 -9.85 -1.37
N PHE A 106 -0.82 -10.46 -2.54
CA PHE A 106 0.19 -10.20 -3.55
C PHE A 106 -0.46 -9.45 -4.72
N VAL A 107 0.06 -8.27 -5.04
CA VAL A 107 -0.47 -7.41 -6.10
C VAL A 107 0.45 -7.46 -7.30
N PHE A 108 -0.13 -7.75 -8.46
CA PHE A 108 0.56 -7.80 -9.74
C PHE A 108 -0.08 -6.82 -10.72
N THR A 109 0.74 -6.16 -11.50
CA THR A 109 0.30 -5.13 -12.45
C THR A 109 0.85 -5.36 -13.84
N SER A 110 0.16 -4.83 -14.84
CA SER A 110 0.59 -4.85 -16.23
C SER A 110 1.89 -4.05 -16.36
N PRO A 111 2.89 -4.57 -17.10
CA PRO A 111 4.07 -3.77 -17.45
C PRO A 111 3.74 -2.60 -18.40
N GLU A 112 2.57 -2.65 -19.03
CA GLU A 112 2.06 -1.58 -19.91
C GLU A 112 1.21 -0.62 -19.08
N GLY A 113 1.83 0.50 -18.67
CA GLY A 113 1.26 1.48 -17.73
C GLY A 113 -0.03 2.15 -18.22
N ASP A 114 -0.17 2.33 -19.55
CA ASP A 114 -1.38 2.90 -20.18
C ASP A 114 -2.62 2.00 -20.04
N SER A 115 -2.43 0.76 -19.60
CA SER A 115 -3.44 -0.26 -19.52
C SER A 115 -3.84 -0.61 -18.08
N VAL A 116 -3.22 0.00 -17.06
CA VAL A 116 -3.44 -0.33 -15.63
C VAL A 116 -4.90 -0.18 -15.21
N ALA A 117 -5.61 0.81 -15.76
CA ALA A 117 -7.04 1.04 -15.48
C ALA A 117 -7.98 0.03 -16.17
N LYS A 118 -7.47 -0.83 -17.06
CA LYS A 118 -8.29 -1.83 -17.78
C LYS A 118 -8.54 -3.05 -16.91
N THR A 119 -9.73 -3.64 -17.00
CA THR A 119 -10.07 -4.88 -16.30
C THR A 119 -9.05 -5.98 -16.61
N GLY A 120 -8.51 -6.60 -15.56
CA GLY A 120 -7.54 -7.68 -15.67
C GLY A 120 -6.09 -7.23 -15.90
N ALA A 121 -5.82 -5.92 -15.94
CA ALA A 121 -4.45 -5.38 -15.95
C ALA A 121 -3.78 -5.41 -14.57
N VAL A 122 -4.57 -5.40 -13.50
CA VAL A 122 -4.12 -5.65 -12.13
C VAL A 122 -4.76 -6.94 -11.63
N ARG A 123 -3.99 -7.75 -10.91
CA ARG A 123 -4.48 -8.95 -10.23
C ARG A 123 -3.96 -9.00 -8.82
N VAL A 124 -4.82 -9.40 -7.90
CA VAL A 124 -4.47 -9.63 -6.49
C VAL A 124 -4.67 -11.10 -6.17
N PHE A 125 -3.66 -11.72 -5.60
CA PHE A 125 -3.73 -13.10 -5.09
C PHE A 125 -3.69 -13.08 -3.58
N ARG A 126 -4.60 -13.83 -2.97
CA ARG A 126 -4.65 -14.03 -1.53
C ARG A 126 -4.06 -15.40 -1.18
N CYS A 127 -3.01 -15.42 -0.36
CA CYS A 127 -2.47 -16.62 0.24
C CYS A 127 -2.79 -16.61 1.74
N GLN A 128 -3.22 -17.75 2.28
CA GLN A 128 -3.62 -17.91 3.68
C GLN A 128 -3.10 -19.24 4.20
N LEU A 129 -2.54 -19.22 5.41
CA LEU A 129 -2.04 -20.40 6.10
C LEU A 129 -2.41 -20.34 7.59
N ASP A 130 -2.56 -21.53 8.17
CA ASP A 130 -2.63 -21.75 9.61
C ASP A 130 -1.37 -21.26 10.31
N ARG A 131 -1.47 -20.93 11.61
CA ARG A 131 -0.34 -20.46 12.43
C ARG A 131 0.85 -21.44 12.39
N GLU A 132 0.58 -22.72 12.64
CA GLU A 132 1.56 -23.78 12.50
C GLU A 132 1.25 -24.54 11.22
N ASN A 133 2.22 -24.63 10.34
CA ASN A 133 2.07 -25.28 9.05
C ASN A 133 3.41 -25.91 8.61
N GLN A 134 3.44 -26.50 7.43
CA GLN A 134 4.63 -27.20 6.93
C GLN A 134 5.82 -26.27 6.60
N PHE A 135 5.61 -24.96 6.55
CA PHE A 135 6.64 -23.97 6.20
C PHE A 135 7.11 -23.14 7.41
N TYR A 136 6.20 -22.87 8.36
CA TYR A 136 6.46 -22.01 9.52
C TYR A 136 6.02 -22.70 10.81
N GLY A 137 6.87 -22.57 11.83
CA GLY A 137 6.57 -23.02 13.19
C GLY A 137 5.68 -22.04 13.97
N PRO A 138 5.30 -22.39 15.21
CA PRO A 138 4.42 -21.58 16.04
C PRO A 138 5.08 -20.30 16.58
N GLU A 139 6.41 -20.25 16.60
CA GLU A 139 7.22 -19.12 17.05
C GLU A 139 7.74 -18.32 15.85
N PRO A 140 7.78 -16.98 15.93
CA PRO A 140 8.32 -16.14 14.88
C PRO A 140 9.83 -16.36 14.71
N ALA A 141 10.34 -16.06 13.52
CA ALA A 141 11.77 -16.10 13.24
C ALA A 141 12.53 -15.10 14.13
N GLY A 142 13.58 -15.56 14.82
CA GLY A 142 14.47 -14.73 15.62
C GLY A 142 15.50 -14.00 14.77
N GLU A 143 16.25 -13.06 15.34
CA GLU A 143 17.27 -12.27 14.62
C GLU A 143 18.35 -13.16 13.94
N GLU A 144 18.67 -14.29 14.55
CA GLU A 144 19.67 -15.26 14.05
C GLU A 144 19.17 -16.08 12.85
N ASP A 145 17.86 -16.10 12.58
CA ASP A 145 17.25 -16.84 11.47
C ASP A 145 17.41 -16.07 10.16
N LYS A 146 18.60 -16.16 9.56
CA LYS A 146 18.95 -15.45 8.30
C LYS A 146 18.34 -16.04 7.04
N ALA A 147 17.71 -17.21 7.14
CA ALA A 147 17.14 -17.92 6.00
C ALA A 147 15.77 -18.50 6.37
N PRO A 148 14.84 -18.60 5.41
CA PRO A 148 13.60 -19.31 5.61
C PRO A 148 13.86 -20.80 5.91
N PRO A 149 12.94 -21.47 6.65
CA PRO A 149 12.99 -22.91 6.83
C PRO A 149 13.06 -23.63 5.46
N PRO A 150 13.93 -24.65 5.32
CA PRO A 150 14.09 -25.34 4.05
C PRO A 150 12.82 -26.08 3.66
N LEU A 151 12.51 -26.10 2.37
CA LEU A 151 11.37 -26.85 1.86
C LEU A 151 11.61 -28.36 2.04
N PRO A 152 10.56 -29.14 2.34
CA PRO A 152 10.63 -30.59 2.25
C PRO A 152 11.14 -31.01 0.87
N ALA A 153 12.08 -31.97 0.81
CA ALA A 153 12.73 -32.39 -0.44
C ALA A 153 11.73 -32.87 -1.53
N THR A 154 10.55 -33.34 -1.11
CA THR A 154 9.45 -33.74 -2.01
C THR A 154 8.79 -32.58 -2.74
N LEU A 155 8.95 -31.34 -2.26
CA LEU A 155 8.30 -30.14 -2.79
C LEU A 155 9.29 -29.19 -3.49
N ALA A 156 10.60 -29.35 -3.28
CA ALA A 156 11.63 -28.42 -3.74
C ALA A 156 11.89 -28.43 -5.27
N GLY A 157 11.37 -29.40 -6.03
CA GLY A 157 11.75 -29.63 -7.43
C GLY A 157 10.70 -29.30 -8.49
N ALA A 158 9.52 -28.79 -8.12
CA ALA A 158 8.36 -28.73 -9.02
C ALA A 158 7.74 -27.32 -9.16
N VAL A 159 8.35 -26.29 -8.58
CA VAL A 159 7.77 -24.95 -8.53
C VAL A 159 8.22 -24.15 -9.76
N ASP A 160 7.27 -23.86 -10.67
CA ASP A 160 7.49 -22.97 -11.81
C ASP A 160 7.41 -21.51 -11.35
N ASP A 161 8.54 -20.99 -10.88
CA ASP A 161 8.67 -19.62 -10.37
C ASP A 161 9.50 -18.74 -11.32
N ARG A 162 8.81 -17.82 -12.01
CA ARG A 162 9.43 -16.81 -12.87
C ARG A 162 10.43 -15.90 -12.13
N TRP A 163 10.22 -15.66 -10.83
CA TRP A 163 11.07 -14.77 -10.02
C TRP A 163 12.26 -15.49 -9.37
N ARG A 164 12.29 -16.84 -9.39
CA ARG A 164 13.35 -17.67 -8.81
C ARG A 164 13.63 -17.30 -7.35
N VAL A 165 12.56 -17.19 -6.56
CA VAL A 165 12.57 -16.73 -5.17
C VAL A 165 13.42 -17.66 -4.32
N ALA A 166 13.24 -18.97 -4.44
CA ALA A 166 14.01 -19.94 -3.64
C ALA A 166 15.52 -19.79 -3.83
N GLU A 167 16.00 -19.60 -5.06
CA GLU A 167 17.43 -19.37 -5.29
C GLU A 167 17.90 -18.00 -4.80
N ALA A 168 17.04 -16.98 -4.88
CA ALA A 168 17.35 -15.66 -4.35
C ALA A 168 17.47 -15.68 -2.82
N GLU A 169 16.58 -16.38 -2.12
CA GLU A 169 16.64 -16.53 -0.66
C GLU A 169 17.94 -17.24 -0.22
N VAL A 170 18.37 -18.28 -0.94
CA VAL A 170 19.65 -18.95 -0.66
C VAL A 170 20.82 -17.98 -0.85
N ALA A 171 20.79 -17.14 -1.88
CA ALA A 171 21.84 -16.14 -2.09
C ALA A 171 21.87 -15.11 -0.95
N VAL A 172 20.71 -14.58 -0.54
CA VAL A 172 20.60 -13.62 0.57
C VAL A 172 21.10 -14.23 1.88
N ALA A 173 20.71 -15.48 2.18
CA ALA A 173 21.15 -16.21 3.37
C ALA A 173 22.68 -16.40 3.44
N GLU A 174 23.34 -16.48 2.29
CA GLU A 174 24.80 -16.57 2.17
C GLU A 174 25.50 -15.19 2.13
N GLY A 175 24.76 -14.10 2.35
CA GLY A 175 25.26 -12.73 2.29
C GLY A 175 25.63 -12.29 0.87
N ARG A 176 25.10 -12.97 -0.15
CA ARG A 176 25.29 -12.61 -1.56
C ARG A 176 24.11 -11.77 -2.03
N GLN A 177 24.37 -10.79 -2.89
CA GLN A 177 23.27 -10.14 -3.58
C GLN A 177 22.64 -11.13 -4.57
N PRO A 178 21.33 -11.37 -4.52
CA PRO A 178 20.63 -12.10 -5.56
C PRO A 178 20.69 -11.22 -6.80
N GLY A 179 21.62 -11.51 -7.73
CA GLY A 179 21.81 -10.72 -8.95
C GLY A 179 20.57 -10.71 -9.86
N GLU A 180 20.76 -10.42 -11.16
CA GLU A 180 19.76 -10.70 -12.21
C GLU A 180 19.59 -12.23 -12.40
N LEU A 181 19.22 -12.94 -11.34
CA LEU A 181 18.95 -14.38 -11.34
C LEU A 181 17.71 -14.68 -12.20
N SER A 182 16.80 -13.71 -12.31
CA SER A 182 15.63 -13.73 -13.19
C SER A 182 15.88 -12.80 -14.39
N GLY A 183 15.62 -13.27 -15.61
CA GLY A 183 15.52 -12.42 -16.82
C GLY A 183 14.25 -11.55 -16.82
N VAL A 184 13.85 -11.07 -15.64
CA VAL A 184 12.57 -10.43 -15.34
C VAL A 184 12.89 -9.11 -14.67
N PRO A 185 12.36 -7.98 -15.18
CA PRO A 185 12.55 -6.69 -14.54
C PRO A 185 11.90 -6.70 -13.15
N LEU A 186 12.59 -6.11 -12.18
CA LEU A 186 12.08 -5.95 -10.81
C LEU A 186 11.96 -4.47 -10.51
N PHE A 187 10.89 -4.08 -9.82
CA PHE A 187 10.83 -2.78 -9.19
C PHE A 187 11.81 -2.72 -8.00
N PRO A 188 12.27 -1.52 -7.61
CA PRO A 188 13.05 -1.35 -6.38
C PRO A 188 12.34 -1.97 -5.18
N GLU A 189 13.07 -2.75 -4.40
CA GLU A 189 12.56 -3.45 -3.24
C GLU A 189 12.68 -2.58 -2.00
N ASN A 190 11.56 -2.29 -1.34
CA ASN A 190 11.50 -1.47 -0.13
C ASN A 190 10.43 -2.03 0.83
N GLU A 191 10.65 -1.85 2.13
CA GLU A 191 9.70 -2.24 3.17
C GLU A 191 8.54 -1.22 3.26
N ILE A 192 7.35 -1.70 3.63
CA ILE A 192 6.23 -0.86 4.04
C ILE A 192 6.19 -0.88 5.57
N VAL A 193 6.63 0.22 6.19
CA VAL A 193 6.70 0.39 7.64
C VAL A 193 5.42 1.07 8.13
N VAL A 194 4.76 0.43 9.09
CA VAL A 194 3.63 1.04 9.81
C VAL A 194 4.15 1.59 11.12
N GLU A 195 4.18 2.91 11.26
CA GLU A 195 4.41 3.51 12.58
C GLU A 195 3.23 3.10 13.49
N PRO A 196 3.48 2.49 14.67
CA PRO A 196 2.39 2.11 15.55
C PRO A 196 1.57 3.34 15.94
N GLU A 197 0.24 3.23 15.94
CA GLU A 197 -0.69 4.29 16.39
C GLU A 197 -0.57 4.63 17.90
N ALA A 198 0.56 4.32 18.53
CA ALA A 198 0.84 4.53 19.93
C ALA A 198 1.74 5.74 20.19
N ASP A 199 1.77 6.75 19.30
CA ASP A 199 2.48 8.01 19.54
C ASP A 199 1.74 9.28 19.06
N ALA A 200 0.44 9.20 18.75
CA ALA A 200 -0.39 10.40 18.60
C ALA A 200 -0.63 11.13 19.94
N VAL A 201 -0.40 10.46 21.08
CA VAL A 201 -0.33 11.04 22.42
C VAL A 201 0.67 10.23 23.26
N THR A 202 1.85 10.82 23.51
CA THR A 202 2.90 10.41 24.48
C THR A 202 3.94 9.35 24.10
N GLY A 203 5.05 9.76 23.48
CA GLY A 203 6.29 8.96 23.50
C GLY A 203 7.43 9.51 22.63
N ALA A 204 8.20 10.44 23.18
CA ALA A 204 9.42 10.96 22.56
C ALA A 204 10.46 9.87 22.24
N THR A 205 11.17 10.00 21.11
CA THR A 205 12.63 10.24 21.11
C THR A 205 13.16 10.65 19.73
N LYS A 206 13.51 11.93 19.59
CA LYS A 206 14.77 12.39 18.99
C LYS A 206 14.97 13.85 19.40
N ASP A 207 15.87 14.02 20.35
CA ASP A 207 16.22 15.27 21.02
C ASP A 207 16.52 16.40 20.02
N GLY A 208 15.75 17.49 20.10
CA GLY A 208 16.06 18.76 19.46
C GLY A 208 14.85 19.52 18.92
N ILE A 209 13.84 18.82 18.41
CA ILE A 209 12.68 19.44 17.74
C ILE A 209 11.48 19.62 18.72
N ASP A 210 11.43 18.79 19.76
CA ASP A 210 10.29 18.67 20.69
C ASP A 210 10.10 19.90 21.61
N GLU A 211 11.17 20.56 22.05
CA GLU A 211 11.05 21.71 22.96
C GLU A 211 10.49 22.97 22.27
N GLU A 212 10.83 23.19 21.00
CA GLU A 212 10.35 24.35 20.26
C GLU A 212 8.87 24.17 19.88
N VAL A 213 8.48 22.97 19.45
CA VAL A 213 7.08 22.61 19.17
C VAL A 213 6.24 22.62 20.46
N LYS A 214 6.75 22.07 21.57
CA LYS A 214 6.08 22.16 22.89
C LYS A 214 5.86 23.60 23.35
N LYS A 215 6.87 24.45 23.18
CA LYS A 215 6.78 25.87 23.53
C LYS A 215 5.72 26.58 22.68
N LEU A 216 5.65 26.25 21.39
CA LEU A 216 4.67 26.82 20.46
C LEU A 216 3.24 26.37 20.80
N MET A 217 3.06 25.09 21.13
CA MET A 217 1.78 24.54 21.62
C MET A 217 1.34 25.14 22.95
N GLN A 218 2.27 25.40 23.87
CA GLN A 218 1.97 26.10 25.14
C GLN A 218 1.57 27.56 24.91
N GLN A 219 2.23 28.25 23.98
CA GLN A 219 1.86 29.63 23.60
C GLN A 219 0.48 29.68 22.97
N TYR A 220 0.14 28.73 22.09
CA TYR A 220 -1.19 28.59 21.51
C TYR A 220 -2.27 28.38 22.58
N LYS A 221 -2.02 27.48 23.54
CA LYS A 221 -2.95 27.22 24.65
C LYS A 221 -3.17 28.46 25.54
N ALA A 222 -2.11 29.22 25.81
CA ALA A 222 -2.21 30.46 26.58
C ALA A 222 -2.95 31.57 25.81
N ALA A 223 -2.80 31.66 24.48
CA ALA A 223 -3.55 32.59 23.64
C ALA A 223 -5.05 32.25 23.61
N LYS A 224 -5.41 30.95 23.51
CA LYS A 224 -6.80 30.46 23.59
C LYS A 224 -7.46 30.82 24.92
N ASP A 225 -6.73 30.71 26.04
CA ASP A 225 -7.24 31.08 27.37
C ASP A 225 -7.40 32.61 27.56
N SER A 226 -6.78 33.43 26.70
CA SER A 226 -6.86 34.90 26.74
C SER A 226 -8.03 35.50 25.95
N GLY A 227 -8.81 34.67 25.26
CA GLY A 227 -10.03 35.09 24.56
C GLY A 227 -9.84 35.64 23.15
N GLU A 228 -8.69 35.38 22.50
CA GLU A 228 -8.57 35.59 21.06
C GLU A 228 -9.41 34.54 20.32
N ALA A 229 -10.36 35.02 19.50
CA ALA A 229 -11.22 34.17 18.69
C ALA A 229 -10.43 33.59 17.52
N LEU A 230 -9.86 32.40 17.72
CA LEU A 230 -9.32 31.56 16.67
C LEU A 230 -10.07 30.22 16.73
N SER A 231 -10.60 29.78 15.59
CA SER A 231 -11.43 28.57 15.48
C SER A 231 -10.62 27.33 15.86
N GLU A 232 -11.29 26.27 16.32
CA GLU A 232 -10.65 25.02 16.77
C GLU A 232 -9.97 24.23 15.63
N GLU A 233 -10.09 24.68 14.38
CA GLU A 233 -9.70 23.92 13.18
C GLU A 233 -8.49 24.52 12.43
N GLU A 234 -7.99 25.70 12.77
CA GLU A 234 -6.85 26.30 12.05
C GLU A 234 -5.58 26.31 12.90
N LEU A 235 -4.67 25.38 12.61
CA LEU A 235 -3.27 25.49 13.04
C LEU A 235 -2.66 26.72 12.35
N PRO A 236 -1.96 27.62 13.07
CA PRO A 236 -1.30 28.77 12.44
C PRO A 236 -0.34 28.33 11.34
N ALA A 237 -0.34 29.02 10.21
CA ALA A 237 0.46 28.68 9.02
C ALA A 237 1.97 28.52 9.31
N ASP A 238 2.48 29.23 10.33
CA ASP A 238 3.87 29.14 10.77
C ASP A 238 4.19 27.78 11.43
N ILE A 239 3.21 27.15 12.07
CA ILE A 239 3.34 25.79 12.64
C ILE A 239 3.28 24.77 11.52
N LEU A 240 2.32 24.92 10.60
CA LEU A 240 2.14 24.02 9.47
C LEU A 240 3.40 23.96 8.60
N SER A 241 3.96 25.12 8.25
CA SER A 241 5.19 25.23 7.46
C SER A 241 6.42 24.66 8.17
N THR A 242 6.50 24.76 9.49
CA THR A 242 7.60 24.17 10.28
C THR A 242 7.50 22.64 10.32
N VAL A 243 6.28 22.10 10.44
CA VAL A 243 6.03 20.66 10.40
C VAL A 243 6.35 20.12 9.01
N GLU A 244 5.83 20.74 7.94
CA GLU A 244 6.10 20.36 6.56
C GLU A 244 7.60 20.40 6.22
N ALA A 245 8.33 21.42 6.68
CA ALA A 245 9.77 21.53 6.48
C ALA A 245 10.60 20.47 7.23
N SER A 246 10.00 19.80 8.23
CA SER A 246 10.65 18.74 9.01
C SER A 246 10.38 17.32 8.46
N VAL A 247 9.47 17.18 7.50
CA VAL A 247 9.23 15.92 6.78
C VAL A 247 10.35 15.71 5.76
N THR A 248 11.17 14.68 5.96
CA THR A 248 12.22 14.30 5.02
C THR A 248 11.61 13.75 3.71
N ASP A 249 12.34 13.87 2.59
CA ASP A 249 11.91 13.37 1.26
C ASP A 249 11.48 11.89 1.28
N ASP A 250 12.10 11.07 2.15
CA ASP A 250 11.76 9.65 2.30
C ASP A 250 10.39 9.45 2.98
N ARG A 251 9.96 10.38 3.84
CA ARG A 251 8.64 10.39 4.49
C ARG A 251 7.53 10.96 3.60
N GLN A 252 7.84 11.37 2.37
CA GLN A 252 6.84 11.81 1.39
C GLN A 252 6.34 10.67 0.49
N ARG A 253 6.87 9.46 0.64
CA ARG A 253 6.52 8.29 -0.19
C ARG A 253 5.58 7.37 0.57
N PHE A 254 4.29 7.58 0.34
CA PHE A 254 3.22 6.77 0.94
C PHE A 254 2.70 5.74 -0.06
N ALA A 255 2.25 4.59 0.46
CA ALA A 255 1.45 3.64 -0.30
C ALA A 255 -0.02 3.79 0.10
N THR A 256 -0.84 4.30 -0.82
CA THR A 256 -2.27 4.56 -0.58
C THR A 256 -3.13 3.84 -1.60
N PHE A 257 -4.30 3.35 -1.16
CA PHE A 257 -5.28 2.67 -2.00
C PHE A 257 -6.66 3.26 -1.77
N THR A 258 -7.39 3.44 -2.87
CA THR A 258 -8.80 3.78 -2.90
C THR A 258 -9.59 2.61 -3.50
N ALA A 259 -10.70 2.25 -2.86
CA ALA A 259 -11.63 1.26 -3.38
C ALA A 259 -12.87 2.00 -3.92
N PRO A 260 -13.32 1.72 -5.17
CA PRO A 260 -14.63 2.18 -5.62
C PRO A 260 -15.73 1.41 -4.88
N GLY A 261 -16.76 2.14 -4.44
CA GLY A 261 -18.00 1.63 -3.84
C GLY A 261 -18.84 0.80 -4.82
#